data_AF-A0A382YL64-F1
#
_entry.id   AF-A0A382YL64-F1
#
_cell.length_a   1.000
_cell.length_b   1.000
_cell.length_c   1.000
_cell.angle_alpha   90.00
_cell.angle_beta   90.00
_cell.angle_gamma   90.00
#
_symmetry.space_group_name_H-M   'P 1'
#
loop_
_entity.id
_entity.type
_entity.pdbx_description
1 polymer ?
#
loop_
_entity_poly.entity_id
_entity_poly.type
_entity_poly.pdbx_seq_one_letter_code
_entity_poly.pdbx_strand_id
1 'polypeptide(L)' 'MANIDTGTDDLLATLENGVAVITLNRPETRNAMS' A
#
# COMPACT_ATOMS: atom_id res chain seq x y z
N MET A 1 2.84 12.87 5.61
CA MET A 1 2.56 11.74 4.69
C MET A 1 3.27 11.93 3.35
N ALA A 2 4.31 11.14 3.06
CA ALA A 2 4.86 10.99 1.72
C ALA A 2 4.26 9.72 1.11
N ASN A 3 3.59 9.85 -0.04
CA ASN A 3 3.06 8.70 -0.78
C ASN A 3 4.17 8.13 -1.67
N ILE A 4 4.34 6.82 -1.65
CA ILE A 4 5.37 6.11 -2.41
C ILE A 4 4.67 5.43 -3.57
N ASP A 5 5.15 5.70 -4.79
CA ASP A 5 4.68 4.99 -5.99
C ASP A 5 5.15 3.54 -5.92
N THR A 6 4.19 2.63 -5.86
CA THR A 6 4.38 1.18 -5.75
C THR A 6 4.25 0.47 -7.10
N GLY A 7 3.93 1.22 -8.16
CA GLY A 7 3.68 0.70 -9.50
C GLY A 7 2.34 -0.03 -9.66
N THR A 8 1.49 -0.06 -8.64
CA THR A 8 0.13 -0.63 -8.69
C THR A 8 -0.79 0.03 -7.65
N ASP A 9 -2.08 0.15 -7.96
CA ASP A 9 -3.11 0.56 -7.01
C ASP A 9 -3.45 -0.56 -6.00
N ASP A 10 -3.01 -1.80 -6.26
CA ASP A 10 -3.24 -2.96 -5.38
C ASP A 10 -2.46 -2.87 -4.05
N LEU A 11 -1.42 -2.04 -3.97
CA LEU A 11 -0.57 -1.90 -2.79
C LEU A 11 -0.25 -0.42 -2.62
N LEU A 12 -0.69 0.18 -1.53
CA LEU A 12 -0.44 1.59 -1.24
C LEU A 12 0.63 1.70 -0.16
N ALA A 13 1.63 2.55 -0.37
CA ALA A 13 2.69 2.77 0.60
C ALA A 13 2.78 4.24 0.97
N THR A 14 2.74 4.52 2.27
CA THR A 14 2.92 5.89 2.78
C THR A 14 3.97 5.91 3.88
N LEU A 15 4.81 6.94 3.88
CA LEU A 15 5.79 7.19 4.92
C LEU A 15 5.38 8.41 5.73
N GLU A 16 5.26 8.23 7.04
CA GLU A 16 4.94 9.30 7.96
C GLU A 16 5.78 9.20 9.22
N ASN A 17 6.49 10.29 9.56
CA ASN A 17 7.29 10.40 10.79
C ASN A 17 8.28 9.23 10.99
N GLY A 18 8.84 8.70 9.90
CA GLY A 18 9.76 7.55 9.94
C GLY A 18 9.06 6.19 10.07
N VAL A 19 7.73 6.14 10.04
CA VAL A 19 6.94 4.92 10.03
C VAL A 19 6.37 4.69 8.63
N ALA A 20 6.66 3.52 8.07
CA ALA A 20 6.08 3.09 6.81
C ALA A 20 4.76 2.35 7.06
N VAL A 21 3.70 2.80 6.39
CA VAL A 21 2.38 2.16 6.37
C VAL A 21 2.18 1.55 4.99
N ILE A 22 2.00 0.23 4.97
CA ILE A 22 1.73 -0.54 3.76
C ILE A 22 0.29 -1.04 3.83
N THR A 23 -0.51 -0.66 2.84
CA THR A 23 -1.91 -1.08 2.71
C THR A 23 -2.01 -2.03 1.53
N LEU A 24 -2.45 -3.25 1.78
CA LEU A 24 -2.87 -4.17 0.73
C LEU A 24 -4.29 -3.75 0.32
N ASN A 25 -4.41 -3.20 -0.89
CA ASN A 25 -5.62 -2.60 -1.42
C ASN A 25 -6.24 -3.48 -2.52
N ARG A 26 -6.49 -4.77 -2.20
CA ARG A 26 -7.20 -5.71 -3.10
C ARG A 26 -8.45 -6.28 -2.43
N PRO A 27 -9.45 -5.47 -2.11
CA PRO A 27 -10.63 -5.93 -1.37
C PRO A 27 -11.37 -7.05 -2.10
N GLU A 28 -11.36 -7.06 -3.43
CA GLU A 28 -12.01 -8.08 -4.27
C GLU A 28 -11.43 -9.50 -4.08
N THR A 29 -10.13 -9.61 -3.76
CA THR A 29 -9.46 -10.88 -3.50
C THR A 29 -9.15 -11.09 -2.01
N ARG A 30 -9.78 -10.31 -1.12
CA ARG A 30 -9.50 -10.31 0.33
C ARG A 30 -8.04 -9.97 0.64
N ASN A 31 -7.47 -9.02 -0.11
CA ASN A 31 -6.09 -8.58 -0.01
C ASN A 31 -5.07 -9.69 -0.33
N ALA A 32 -5.49 -10.74 -1.02
CA ALA A 32 -4.59 -11.79 -1.48
C ALA A 32 -3.66 -11.24 -2.57
N MET A 33 -2.36 -11.31 -2.30
CA MET A 33 -1.30 -11.09 -3.29
C MET A 33 -1.04 -12.43 -3.99
N SER A 34 -1.01 -12.40 -5.32
CA SER A 34 -0.74 -13.58 -6.17
C SER A 34 0.69 -13.53 -6.67
#